data_AF-A0A3D3VQG0-F1
#
_entry.id   AF-A0A3D3VQG0-F1
#
_cell.length_a   1.000
_cell.length_b   1.000
_cell.length_c   1.000
_cell.angle_alpha   90.00
_cell.angle_beta   90.00
_cell.angle_gamma   90.00
#
_symmetry.space_group_name_H-M   'P 1'
#
loop_
_entity.id
_entity.type
_entity.pdbx_description
1 polymer ?
#
loop_
_entity_poly.entity_id
_entity_poly.type
_entity_poly.pdbx_seq_one_letter_code
_entity_poly.pdbx_strand_id
1 'polypeptide(L)'
;ATPNSYYRLRLEKASVQISEGYSLSRALRQVGGFSDMFLDLVAVGEQTGDLSKALDKAGARFEKDMDRKIQRITALIQPVIIVVIALVVGEI
;
A
#
# COMPACT_ATOMS: atom_id res chain seq x y z
N ALA A 1 -6.82 15.65 -2.22
CA ALA A 1 -5.62 15.57 -1.35
C ALA A 1 -5.90 14.62 -0.20
N THR A 2 -4.98 13.72 0.16
CA THR A 2 -5.18 12.73 1.24
C THR A 2 -5.15 13.40 2.62
N PRO A 3 -6.02 13.03 3.59
CA PRO A 3 -5.98 13.58 4.94
C PRO A 3 -4.76 13.12 5.76
N ASN A 4 -4.06 12.06 5.34
CA ASN A 4 -2.88 11.55 6.01
C ASN A 4 -1.65 12.46 5.79
N SER A 5 -1.14 13.05 6.88
CA SER A 5 0.02 13.96 6.87
C SER A 5 1.32 13.28 6.42
N TYR A 6 1.49 11.98 6.71
CA TYR A 6 2.66 11.20 6.32
C TYR A 6 2.79 11.08 4.80
N TYR A 7 1.70 10.74 4.11
CA TYR A 7 1.70 10.65 2.65
C TYR A 7 1.73 12.02 1.99
N ARG A 8 1.03 13.01 2.57
CA ARG A 8 1.03 14.38 2.04
C ARG A 8 2.45 14.96 1.94
N LEU A 9 3.24 14.84 3.01
CA LEU A 9 4.62 15.32 3.04
C LEU A 9 5.51 14.62 1.98
N ARG A 10 5.32 13.32 1.79
CA ARG A 10 6.10 12.54 0.82
C ARG A 10 5.72 12.89 -0.61
N LEU A 11 4.43 13.08 -0.89
CA LEU A 11 3.96 13.51 -2.21
C LEU A 11 4.43 14.92 -2.57
N GLU A 12 4.44 15.83 -1.59
CA GLU A 12 4.99 17.18 -1.79
C GLU A 12 6.49 17.14 -2.13
N LYS A 13 7.28 16.37 -1.38
CA LYS A 13 8.71 16.17 -1.68
C LYS A 13 8.93 15.51 -3.04
N ALA A 14 8.12 14.52 -3.39
CA ALA A 14 8.21 13.87 -4.69
C ALA A 14 7.87 14.84 -5.83
N SER A 15 6.87 15.71 -5.64
CA SER A 15 6.52 16.75 -6.60
C SER A 15 7.69 17.69 -6.87
N VAL A 16 8.40 18.12 -5.82
CA VAL A 16 9.60 18.97 -5.96
C VAL A 16 10.67 18.25 -6.79
N GLN A 17 10.96 16.98 -6.48
CA GLN A 17 11.95 16.19 -7.23
C GLN A 17 11.55 16.01 -8.71
N ILE A 18 10.27 15.80 -8.99
CA ILE A 18 9.78 15.69 -10.37
C ILE A 18 9.99 17.02 -11.12
N SER A 19 9.72 18.16 -10.47
CA SER A 19 10.01 19.48 -11.04
C SER A 19 11.50 19.72 -11.29
N GLU A 20 12.38 19.05 -10.54
CA GLU A 20 13.84 19.05 -10.75
C GLU A 20 14.30 18.07 -11.85
N GLY A 21 13.38 17.35 -12.49
CA GLY A 21 13.66 16.45 -13.61
C GLY A 21 13.86 14.97 -13.24
N TYR A 22 13.58 14.59 -11.99
CA TYR A 22 13.55 13.17 -11.61
C TYR A 22 12.34 12.48 -12.23
N SER A 23 12.53 11.22 -12.62
CA SER A 23 11.41 10.36 -12.99
C SER A 23 10.47 10.15 -11.79
N LEU A 24 9.17 10.04 -12.04
CA LEU A 24 8.14 9.82 -11.03
C LEU A 24 8.44 8.58 -10.18
N SER A 25 8.84 7.48 -10.83
CA SER A 25 9.21 6.24 -10.14
C SER A 25 10.41 6.43 -9.20
N ARG A 26 11.41 7.22 -9.61
CA ARG A 26 12.60 7.52 -8.80
C ARG A 26 12.27 8.46 -7.64
N ALA A 27 11.49 9.50 -7.89
CA ALA A 27 11.05 10.43 -6.86
C ALA A 27 10.25 9.71 -5.76
N LEU A 28 9.29 8.87 -6.15
CA LEU A 28 8.47 8.08 -5.22
C LEU A 28 9.30 7.03 -4.45
N ARG A 29 10.30 6.41 -5.08
CA ARG A 29 11.27 5.52 -4.39
C ARG A 29 12.07 6.27 -3.33
N GLN A 30 12.56 7.47 -3.66
CA GLN A 30 13.41 8.25 -2.76
C GLN A 30 12.65 8.81 -1.56
N VAL A 31 11.43 9.32 -1.76
CA VAL A 31 10.60 9.75 -0.63
C VAL A 31 10.10 8.58 0.19
N GLY A 32 9.99 7.38 -0.39
CA GLY A 32 9.60 6.12 0.24
C GLY A 32 8.15 6.07 0.72
N GLY A 33 7.77 4.99 1.41
CA GLY A 33 6.42 4.85 2.00
C GLY A 33 5.39 4.24 1.03
N PHE A 34 5.84 3.87 -0.16
CA PHE A 34 5.06 3.13 -1.15
C PHE A 34 5.58 1.70 -1.26
N SER A 35 4.70 0.76 -1.60
CA SER A 35 5.05 -0.65 -1.82
C SER A 35 5.91 -0.81 -3.09
N ASP A 36 6.85 -1.75 -3.08
CA ASP A 36 7.70 -2.05 -4.25
C ASP A 36 6.87 -2.37 -5.50
N MET A 37 5.80 -3.14 -5.33
CA MET A 37 4.86 -3.45 -6.42
C MET A 37 4.26 -2.18 -7.07
N PHE A 38 3.93 -1.17 -6.28
CA PHE A 38 3.41 0.09 -6.81
C PHE A 38 4.49 0.85 -7.57
N LEU A 39 5.69 0.92 -7.02
CA LEU A 39 6.83 1.60 -7.63
C LEU A 39 7.23 0.93 -8.95
N ASP A 40 7.09 -0.39 -9.05
CA ASP A 40 7.34 -1.14 -10.28
C ASP A 40 6.27 -0.88 -11.34
N LEU A 41 4.99 -0.85 -10.95
CA LEU A 41 3.90 -0.51 -11.87
C LEU A 41 4.06 0.93 -12.41
N VAL A 42 4.40 1.88 -11.55
CA VAL A 42 4.67 3.26 -11.93
C VAL A 42 5.88 3.33 -12.87
N ALA A 43 6.97 2.61 -12.58
CA ALA A 43 8.15 2.58 -13.45
C ALA A 43 7.82 2.04 -14.86
N VAL A 44 7.02 0.97 -14.94
CA VAL A 44 6.55 0.43 -16.22
C VAL A 44 5.67 1.43 -16.96
N GLY A 45 4.69 2.04 -16.28
CA GLY A 45 3.81 3.04 -16.88
C GLY A 45 4.55 4.29 -17.36
N GLU A 46 5.58 4.70 -16.63
CA GLU A 46 6.46 5.80 -17.01
C GLU A 46 7.30 5.45 -18.25
N GLN A 47 7.82 4.22 -18.35
CA GLN A 47 8.56 3.75 -19.52
C GLN A 47 7.69 3.57 -20.76
N THR A 48 6.44 3.13 -20.60
CA THR A 48 5.50 2.92 -21.72
C THR A 48 4.71 4.17 -22.09
N GLY A 49 4.84 5.25 -21.31
CA GLY A 49 4.02 6.46 -21.45
C GLY A 49 2.56 6.30 -21.03
N ASP A 50 2.19 5.16 -20.43
CA ASP A 50 0.83 4.84 -20.01
C ASP A 50 0.72 4.83 -18.48
N LEU A 51 1.01 6.00 -17.89
CA LEU A 51 0.99 6.18 -16.45
C LEU A 51 -0.42 6.07 -15.87
N SER A 52 -1.45 6.51 -16.62
CA SER A 52 -2.85 6.43 -16.18
C SER A 52 -3.24 4.98 -15.89
N LYS A 53 -3.01 4.08 -16.85
CA LYS A 53 -3.33 2.66 -16.69
C LYS A 53 -2.49 2.00 -15.60
N ALA A 54 -1.22 2.41 -15.45
CA ALA A 54 -0.37 1.91 -14.38
C ALA A 54 -0.90 2.28 -12.98
N LEU A 55 -1.32 3.54 -12.79
CA LEU A 55 -1.89 4.01 -11.53
C LEU A 55 -3.24 3.33 -11.23
N ASP A 56 -4.10 3.17 -12.22
CA ASP A 56 -5.38 2.45 -12.07
C ASP A 56 -5.14 0.99 -11.64
N LYS A 57 -4.21 0.31 -12.33
CA LYS A 57 -3.84 -1.07 -12.00
C LYS A 57 -3.23 -1.18 -10.61
N ALA A 58 -2.43 -0.20 -10.21
CA ALA A 58 -1.83 -0.19 -8.88
C ALA A 58 -2.89 0.03 -7.79
N GLY A 59 -3.85 0.93 -8.01
CA GLY A 59 -4.99 1.15 -7.13
C GLY A 59 -5.84 -0.12 -6.94
N ALA A 60 -6.26 -0.75 -8.04
CA ALA A 60 -7.02 -2.00 -8.01
C ALA A 60 -6.28 -3.13 -7.29
N ARG A 61 -4.94 -3.17 -7.44
CA ARG A 61 -4.15 -4.18 -6.74
C ARG A 61 -4.00 -3.90 -5.25
N PHE A 62 -3.84 -2.63 -4.86
CA PHE A 62 -3.84 -2.23 -3.46
C PHE A 62 -5.16 -2.56 -2.76
N GLU A 63 -6.30 -2.29 -3.39
CA GLU A 63 -7.62 -2.62 -2.87
C GLU A 63 -7.74 -4.13 -2.64
N LYS A 64 -7.41 -4.93 -3.65
CA LYS A 64 -7.42 -6.40 -3.54
C LYS A 64 -6.51 -6.94 -2.44
N ASP A 65 -5.32 -6.37 -2.28
CA ASP A 65 -4.39 -6.80 -1.23
C ASP A 65 -4.84 -6.32 0.16
N MET A 66 -5.54 -5.18 0.26
CA MET A 66 -6.18 -4.70 1.48
C MET A 66 -7.31 -5.65 1.90
N ASP A 67 -8.21 -6.00 0.98
CA ASP A 67 -9.31 -6.92 1.23
C ASP A 67 -8.82 -8.28 1.70
N ARG A 68 -7.77 -8.81 1.06
CA ARG A 68 -7.14 -10.07 1.49
C ARG A 68 -6.58 -10.00 2.89
N LYS A 69 -5.95 -8.87 3.26
CA LYS A 69 -5.45 -8.67 4.63
C LYS A 69 -6.59 -8.63 5.63
N ILE A 70 -7.66 -7.88 5.33
CA ILE A 70 -8.86 -7.81 6.17
C ILE A 70 -9.46 -9.21 6.33
N GLN A 71 -9.68 -9.94 5.24
CA GLN A 71 -10.22 -11.31 5.28
C GLN A 71 -9.36 -12.26 6.12
N ARG A 72 -8.03 -12.19 5.99
CA ARG A 72 -7.11 -13.00 6.81
C ARG A 72 -7.22 -12.66 8.29
N ILE A 73 -7.25 -11.38 8.63
CA ILE A 73 -7.41 -10.94 10.02
C ILE A 73 -8.75 -11.44 10.56
N THR A 74 -9.85 -11.25 9.81
CA THR A 74 -11.18 -11.72 10.19
C THR A 74 -11.24 -13.23 10.36
N ALA A 75 -10.60 -14.00 9.46
CA ALA A 75 -10.56 -15.46 9.54
C ALA A 75 -9.81 -15.96 10.78
N LEU A 76 -8.86 -15.19 11.31
CA LEU A 76 -8.13 -15.51 12.54
C LEU A 76 -8.91 -15.19 13.82
N ILE A 77 -9.99 -14.41 13.76
CA ILE A 77 -10.79 -14.07 14.94
C ILE A 77 -11.43 -15.33 15.55
N GLN A 78 -12.04 -16.18 14.72
CA GLN A 78 -12.70 -17.41 15.19
C GLN A 78 -11.76 -18.37 15.95
N PRO A 79 -10.58 -18.77 15.43
CA PRO A 79 -9.67 -19.65 16.17
C PRO A 79 -9.15 -18.99 17.45
N VAL A 80 -8.92 -17.68 17.47
CA VAL A 80 -8.52 -16.96 18.69
C VAL A 80 -9.60 -17.06 19.77
N ILE A 81 -10.88 -16.90 19.41
CA ILE A 81 -12.00 -17.04 20.37
C ILE A 81 -12.02 -18.45 20.98
N ILE A 82 -11.88 -19.49 20.16
CA ILE A 82 -11.87 -20.89 20.64
C ILE A 82 -10.73 -21.11 21.63
N VAL A 83 -9.52 -20.65 21.31
CA VAL A 83 -8.34 -20.78 22.19
C VAL A 83 -8.57 -20.05 23.52
N VAL A 84 -9.11 -18.83 23.48
CA VAL A 84 -9.41 -18.06 24.70
C VAL A 84 -10.43 -18.78 25.59
N ILE A 85 -11.52 -19.31 25.00
CA ILE A 85 -12.52 -20.08 25.76
C ILE A 85 -11.90 -21.33 26.37
N ALA A 86 -11.11 -22.08 25.60
CA ALA A 86 -10.45 -23.29 26.06
C ALA A 86 -9.49 -23.02 27.24
N LEU A 87 -8.77 -21.89 27.24
CA LEU A 87 -7.90 -21.50 28.35
C LEU A 87 -8.68 -21.12 29.61
N VAL A 88 -9.80 -20.40 29.47
CA VAL A 88 -10.62 -19.99 30.62
C VAL A 88 -11.32 -21.17 31.27
N VAL A 89 -11.84 -22.11 30.45
CA VAL A 89 -12.56 -23.28 30.94
C VAL A 89 -11.63 -24.41 31.36
N GLY A 90 -10.49 -24.59 30.67
CA GLY A 90 -9.58 -25.72 30.91
C GLY A 90 -8.82 -25.68 32.22
N GLU A 91 -8.75 -24.53 32.91
CA GLU A 91 -8.15 -24.37 34.24
C GLU A 91 -9.16 -24.60 35.39
N ILE A 92 -10.45 -24.82 35.07
CA ILE A 92 -11.55 -25.11 36.00
C ILE A 92 -11.87 -26.61 35.97
#